data_AF-A0A7W1CB12-F1
#
_entry.id   AF-A0A7W1CB12-F1
#
_cell.length_a   1.000
_cell.length_b   1.000
_cell.length_c   1.000
_cell.angle_alpha   90.00
_cell.angle_beta   90.00
_cell.angle_gamma   90.00
#
_symmetry.space_group_name_H-M   'P 1'
#
loop_
_entity.id
_entity.type
_entity.pdbx_description
1 polymer ?
#
loop_
_entity_poly.entity_id
_entity_poly.type
_entity_poly.pdbx_seq_one_letter_code
_entity_poly.pdbx_strand_id
1 'polypeptide(L)'
;MTTEAEHETVRELLPAAALDLVEDGELARVVAHVRGCLECADMLDDYCVVTADLGLVLAVPPVDPARSQRLLARLLARARLEAQARGETRLRHPSDARRLHPSAGWAVAAALAGVLLMHHGVHRPVDFGWVTAGVLALVALGFALFSMRGARQPVEGSAGEHPASRGREPPTPTG
;
A
#
# COMPACT_ATOMS: atom_id res chain seq x y z
N MET A 1 23.44 1.52 7.65
CA MET A 1 24.77 2.07 7.34
C MET A 1 25.29 1.25 6.19
N THR A 2 25.21 1.78 4.98
CA THR A 2 25.81 1.15 3.79
C THR A 2 27.32 1.24 3.91
N THR A 3 28.02 0.18 3.53
CA THR A 3 29.48 0.17 3.56
C THR A 3 30.05 1.00 2.40
N GLU A 4 31.24 1.55 2.57
CA GLU A 4 31.94 2.29 1.51
C GLU A 4 32.08 1.45 0.23
N ALA A 5 32.33 0.14 0.38
CA ALA A 5 32.43 -0.79 -0.74
C ALA A 5 31.11 -0.96 -1.51
N GLU A 6 29.96 -0.98 -0.80
CA GLU A 6 28.65 -1.02 -1.44
C GLU A 6 28.35 0.30 -2.17
N HIS A 7 28.73 1.43 -1.59
CA HIS A 7 28.55 2.74 -2.21
C HIS A 7 29.29 2.82 -3.56
N GLU A 8 30.56 2.41 -3.59
CA GLU A 8 31.34 2.41 -4.82
C GLU A 8 30.79 1.44 -5.87
N THR A 9 30.40 0.23 -5.45
CA THR A 9 29.77 -0.75 -6.35
C THR A 9 28.49 -0.19 -6.98
N VAL A 10 27.64 0.48 -6.20
CA VAL A 10 26.43 1.12 -6.74
C VAL A 10 26.80 2.26 -7.68
N ARG A 11 27.81 3.06 -7.34
CA ARG A 11 28.30 4.18 -8.17
C ARG A 11 28.70 3.71 -9.57
N GLU A 12 29.42 2.58 -9.66
CA GLU A 12 29.81 1.96 -10.94
C GLU A 12 28.61 1.49 -11.78
N LEU A 13 27.50 1.09 -11.13
CA LEU A 13 26.29 0.61 -11.80
C LEU A 13 25.34 1.74 -12.25
N LEU A 14 25.47 2.96 -11.71
CA LEU A 14 24.54 4.08 -12.03
C LEU A 14 24.44 4.40 -13.52
N PRO A 15 25.54 4.47 -14.31
CA PRO A 15 25.46 4.76 -15.75
C PRO A 15 24.71 3.65 -16.51
N ALA A 16 24.95 2.38 -16.15
CA ALA A 16 24.25 1.25 -16.75
C ALA A 16 22.77 1.26 -16.36
N ALA A 17 22.44 1.65 -15.13
CA ALA A 17 21.06 1.80 -14.66
C ALA A 17 20.31 2.91 -15.40
N ALA A 18 20.95 4.06 -15.64
CA ALA A 18 20.37 5.15 -16.41
C ALA A 18 20.11 4.78 -17.89
N LEU A 19 20.81 3.78 -18.41
CA LEU A 19 20.63 3.23 -19.77
C LEU A 19 19.72 1.99 -19.80
N ASP A 20 19.20 1.55 -18.65
CA ASP A 20 18.40 0.31 -18.52
C ASP A 20 19.14 -0.95 -19.01
N LEU A 21 20.45 -1.04 -18.73
CA LEU A 21 21.35 -2.13 -19.15
C LEU A 21 21.77 -3.08 -18.02
N VAL A 22 21.26 -2.88 -16.81
CA VAL A 22 21.57 -3.71 -15.63
C VAL A 22 20.60 -4.88 -15.49
N GLU A 23 21.04 -5.96 -14.87
CA GLU A 23 20.15 -7.09 -14.55
C GLU A 23 19.13 -6.72 -13.46
N ASP A 24 17.96 -7.36 -13.45
CA ASP A 24 16.86 -7.08 -12.48
C ASP A 24 17.34 -7.08 -11.01
N GLY A 25 18.26 -7.99 -10.66
CA GLY A 25 18.82 -8.09 -9.31
C GLY A 25 19.81 -6.98 -8.97
N GLU A 26 20.48 -6.41 -9.96
CA GLU A 26 21.38 -5.25 -9.80
C GLU A 26 20.56 -3.96 -9.73
N LEU A 27 19.55 -3.83 -10.60
CA LEU A 27 18.62 -2.71 -10.57
C LEU A 27 17.90 -2.60 -9.22
N ALA A 28 17.42 -3.71 -8.67
CA ALA A 28 16.81 -3.73 -7.34
C ALA A 28 17.77 -3.25 -6.24
N ARG A 29 19.06 -3.59 -6.35
CA ARG A 29 20.12 -3.14 -5.42
C ARG A 29 20.38 -1.64 -5.55
N VAL A 30 20.52 -1.13 -6.77
CA VAL A 30 20.69 0.31 -7.06
C VAL A 30 19.51 1.11 -6.50
N VAL A 31 18.26 0.67 -6.79
CA VAL A 31 17.04 1.33 -6.30
C VAL A 31 16.97 1.33 -4.78
N ALA A 32 17.33 0.23 -4.13
CA ALA A 32 17.33 0.16 -2.66
C ALA A 32 18.34 1.14 -2.04
N HIS A 33 19.54 1.26 -2.61
CA HIS A 33 20.60 2.16 -2.14
C HIS A 33 20.26 3.62 -2.35
N VAL A 34 19.81 3.99 -3.56
CA VAL A 34 19.48 5.37 -3.94
C VAL A 34 18.40 5.97 -3.04
N ARG A 35 17.46 5.16 -2.53
CA ARG A 35 16.45 5.62 -1.55
C ARG A 35 17.05 6.11 -0.23
N GLY A 36 18.23 5.66 0.14
CA GLY A 36 18.92 6.01 1.38
C GLY A 36 20.14 6.91 1.19
N CYS A 37 20.58 7.18 -0.04
CA CYS A 37 21.80 7.91 -0.35
C CYS A 37 21.53 9.02 -1.37
N LEU A 38 21.43 10.27 -0.89
CA LEU A 38 21.14 11.44 -1.72
C LEU A 38 22.21 11.67 -2.81
N GLU A 39 23.48 11.46 -2.49
CA GLU A 39 24.57 11.62 -3.47
C GLU A 39 24.41 10.68 -4.67
N CYS A 40 24.09 9.40 -4.44
CA CYS A 40 23.82 8.46 -5.53
C CYS A 40 22.51 8.77 -6.27
N ALA A 41 21.52 9.37 -5.60
CA ALA A 41 20.28 9.80 -6.23
C ALA A 41 20.52 10.94 -7.21
N ASP A 42 21.27 11.95 -6.79
CA ASP A 42 21.62 13.11 -7.63
C ASP A 42 22.47 12.67 -8.83
N MET A 43 23.48 11.81 -8.62
CA MET A 43 24.28 11.25 -9.73
C MET A 43 23.44 10.45 -10.73
N LEU A 44 22.46 9.67 -10.24
CA LEU A 44 21.57 8.92 -11.14
C LEU A 44 20.68 9.87 -11.96
N ASP A 45 20.19 10.96 -11.38
CA ASP A 45 19.41 11.97 -12.07
C ASP A 45 20.24 12.66 -13.16
N ASP A 46 21.49 13.05 -12.84
CA ASP A 46 22.44 13.60 -13.80
C ASP A 46 22.68 12.65 -14.99
N TYR A 47 22.88 11.36 -14.73
CA TYR A 47 23.01 10.37 -15.81
C TYR A 47 21.72 10.25 -16.63
N CYS A 48 20.54 10.26 -16.00
CA CYS A 48 19.26 10.22 -16.72
C CYS A 48 19.08 11.42 -17.66
N VAL A 49 19.52 12.61 -17.25
CA VAL A 49 19.49 13.81 -18.10
C VAL A 49 20.42 13.62 -19.31
N VAL A 50 21.65 13.16 -19.08
CA VAL A 50 22.62 12.92 -20.16
C VAL A 50 22.14 11.84 -21.13
N THR A 51 21.54 10.75 -20.64
CA THR A 51 21.02 9.67 -21.50
C THR A 51 19.79 10.13 -22.29
N ALA A 52 18.94 10.98 -21.72
CA ALA A 52 17.83 11.60 -22.44
C ALA A 52 18.34 12.49 -23.58
N ASP A 53 19.33 13.34 -23.33
CA ASP A 53 19.96 14.18 -24.36
C ASP A 53 20.64 13.33 -25.45
N LEU A 54 21.32 12.26 -25.07
CA LEU A 54 21.93 11.32 -26.01
C LEU A 54 20.87 10.67 -26.92
N GLY A 55 19.69 10.34 -26.35
CA GLY A 55 18.55 9.82 -27.11
C GLY A 55 18.01 10.81 -28.15
N LEU A 56 18.17 12.12 -27.95
CA LEU A 56 17.81 13.14 -28.92
C LEU A 56 18.85 13.31 -30.04
N VAL A 57 20.13 13.07 -29.74
CA VAL A 57 21.24 13.19 -30.69
C VAL A 57 21.37 11.95 -31.56
N LEU A 58 21.15 10.77 -31.00
CA LEU A 58 21.15 9.53 -31.76
C LEU A 58 20.01 9.59 -32.77
N ALA A 59 20.34 9.51 -34.05
CA ALA A 59 19.38 9.45 -35.14
C ALA A 59 18.60 8.14 -35.08
N VAL A 60 17.64 8.05 -34.16
CA VAL A 60 16.67 6.97 -34.13
C VAL A 60 15.80 7.14 -35.38
N PRO A 61 15.68 6.10 -36.23
CA PRO A 61 14.80 6.17 -37.39
C PRO A 61 13.42 6.64 -36.93
N PRO A 62 12.82 7.66 -37.58
CA PRO A 62 11.53 8.18 -37.16
C PRO A 62 10.52 7.03 -37.14
N VAL A 63 9.95 6.77 -35.95
CA VAL A 63 8.91 5.76 -35.81
C VAL A 63 7.69 6.24 -36.58
N ASP A 64 7.14 5.38 -37.45
CA ASP A 64 5.90 5.67 -38.19
C ASP A 64 4.80 6.15 -37.22
N PRO A 65 4.27 7.38 -37.37
CA PRO A 65 3.27 7.92 -36.47
C PRO A 65 1.98 7.09 -36.45
N ALA A 66 1.63 6.43 -37.56
CA ALA A 66 0.46 5.55 -37.58
C ALA A 66 0.70 4.29 -36.72
N ARG A 67 1.93 3.76 -36.70
CA ARG A 67 2.31 2.65 -35.82
C ARG A 67 2.29 3.06 -34.35
N SER A 68 2.83 4.22 -33.98
CA SER A 68 2.84 4.69 -32.59
C SER A 68 1.43 4.97 -32.07
N GLN A 69 0.56 5.62 -32.86
CA GLN A 69 -0.84 5.86 -32.51
C GLN A 69 -1.63 4.55 -32.31
N ARG A 70 -1.44 3.55 -33.18
CA ARG A 70 -2.05 2.22 -33.02
C ARG A 70 -1.57 1.49 -31.78
N LEU A 71 -0.30 1.67 -31.40
CA LEU A 71 0.25 1.08 -30.18
C LEU A 71 -0.31 1.77 -28.93
N LEU A 72 -0.34 3.11 -28.92
CA LEU A 72 -0.95 3.91 -27.85
C LEU A 72 -2.43 3.57 -27.67
N ALA A 73 -3.20 3.47 -28.76
CA ALA A 73 -4.61 3.09 -28.70
C ALA A 73 -4.81 1.70 -28.06
N ARG A 74 -3.94 0.73 -28.40
CA ARG A 74 -3.95 -0.61 -27.77
C ARG A 74 -3.61 -0.58 -26.29
N LEU A 75 -2.61 0.20 -25.89
CA LEU A 75 -2.23 0.36 -24.48
C LEU A 75 -3.35 1.01 -23.66
N LEU A 76 -3.96 2.08 -24.17
CA LEU A 76 -5.08 2.75 -23.51
C LEU A 76 -6.32 1.84 -23.40
N ALA A 77 -6.61 1.05 -24.44
CA ALA A 77 -7.68 0.06 -24.39
C ALA A 77 -7.42 -0.99 -23.30
N ARG A 78 -6.19 -1.50 -23.20
CA ARG A 78 -5.81 -2.48 -22.17
C ARG A 78 -5.88 -1.89 -20.75
N ALA A 79 -5.36 -0.68 -20.56
CA ALA A 79 -5.43 0.02 -19.27
C ALA A 79 -6.88 0.25 -18.81
N ARG A 80 -7.80 0.56 -19.73
CA ARG A 80 -9.24 0.67 -19.43
C ARG A 80 -9.84 -0.66 -18.98
N LEU A 81 -9.53 -1.76 -19.66
CA LEU A 81 -10.02 -3.09 -19.28
C LEU A 81 -9.50 -3.50 -17.89
N GLU A 82 -8.22 -3.24 -17.59
CA GLU A 82 -7.65 -3.50 -16.27
C GLU A 82 -8.26 -2.61 -15.18
N ALA A 83 -8.58 -1.36 -15.50
CA ALA A 83 -9.28 -0.46 -14.58
C ALA A 83 -10.72 -0.93 -14.31
N GLN A 84 -11.42 -1.44 -15.34
CA GLN A 84 -12.75 -2.03 -15.20
C GLN A 84 -12.72 -3.31 -14.35
N ALA A 85 -11.79 -4.23 -14.61
CA ALA A 85 -11.63 -5.44 -13.80
C ALA A 85 -11.33 -5.13 -12.32
N ARG A 86 -10.53 -4.09 -12.05
CA ARG A 86 -10.28 -3.57 -10.69
C ARG A 86 -11.50 -2.85 -10.09
N GLY A 87 -12.32 -2.22 -10.92
CA GLY A 87 -13.57 -1.57 -10.50
C GLY A 87 -14.66 -2.56 -10.13
N GLU A 88 -14.81 -3.65 -10.90
CA GLU A 88 -15.80 -4.70 -10.66
C GLU A 88 -15.53 -5.49 -9.37
N THR A 89 -14.25 -5.70 -9.02
CA THR A 89 -13.88 -6.25 -7.70
C THR A 89 -14.17 -5.29 -6.55
N ARG A 90 -14.31 -3.98 -6.81
CA ARG A 90 -14.57 -2.93 -5.81
C ARG A 90 -16.06 -2.59 -5.64
N LEU A 91 -16.94 -3.10 -6.50
CA LEU A 91 -18.40 -2.94 -6.36
C LEU A 91 -19.03 -3.94 -5.38
N ARG A 92 -18.23 -4.79 -4.72
CA ARG A 92 -18.63 -5.45 -3.47
C ARG A 92 -18.67 -4.39 -2.36
N HIS A 93 -19.81 -3.71 -2.30
CA HIS A 93 -20.32 -2.74 -1.32
C HIS A 93 -19.34 -2.21 -0.24
N PRO A 94 -18.80 -0.99 -0.39
CA PRO A 94 -18.09 -0.29 0.69
C PRO A 94 -19.00 0.17 1.86
N SER A 95 -20.32 -0.04 1.77
CA SER A 95 -21.25 0.34 2.85
C SER A 95 -21.27 -0.62 4.03
N ASP A 96 -20.78 -1.85 3.88
CA ASP A 96 -20.60 -2.77 5.01
C ASP A 96 -19.31 -2.47 5.81
N ALA A 97 -18.37 -1.69 5.25
CA ALA A 97 -17.15 -1.28 5.93
C ALA A 97 -17.35 -0.13 6.94
N ARG A 98 -18.51 0.56 6.93
CA ARG A 98 -18.79 1.64 7.91
C ARG A 98 -19.31 1.15 9.26
N ARG A 99 -19.51 -0.16 9.43
CA ARG A 99 -19.65 -0.79 10.75
C ARG A 99 -18.34 -1.45 11.20
N LEU A 100 -17.20 -0.96 10.74
CA LEU A 100 -15.95 -1.19 11.45
C LEU A 100 -16.10 -0.52 12.81
N HIS A 101 -16.37 -1.36 13.80
CA HIS A 101 -16.39 -1.02 15.21
C HIS A 101 -15.27 -0.01 15.49
N PRO A 102 -15.48 1.05 16.29
CA PRO A 102 -14.43 2.01 16.62
C PRO A 102 -13.15 1.34 17.16
N SER A 103 -13.22 0.10 17.65
CA SER A 103 -12.06 -0.73 18.03
C SER A 103 -11.14 -1.15 16.86
N ALA A 104 -11.62 -1.24 15.63
CA ALA A 104 -10.80 -1.58 14.46
C ALA A 104 -9.77 -0.46 14.15
N GLY A 105 -10.13 0.80 14.38
CA GLY A 105 -9.20 1.92 14.27
C GLY A 105 -8.05 1.82 15.27
N TRP A 106 -8.35 1.40 16.51
CA TRP A 106 -7.32 1.18 17.54
C TRP A 106 -6.41 -0.01 17.21
N ALA A 107 -6.93 -1.08 16.61
CA ALA A 107 -6.11 -2.21 16.18
C ALA A 107 -5.09 -1.82 15.09
N VAL A 108 -5.52 -1.02 14.10
CA VAL A 108 -4.63 -0.52 13.05
C VAL A 108 -3.59 0.46 13.60
N ALA A 109 -4.00 1.37 14.50
CA ALA A 109 -3.09 2.30 15.16
C ALA A 109 -2.03 1.55 16.00
N ALA A 110 -2.44 0.53 16.76
CA ALA A 110 -1.53 -0.31 17.55
C ALA A 110 -0.57 -1.11 16.66
N ALA A 111 -1.05 -1.64 15.52
CA ALA A 111 -0.21 -2.34 14.57
C ALA A 111 0.85 -1.41 13.94
N LEU A 112 0.44 -0.21 13.49
CA LEU A 112 1.36 0.80 12.97
C LEU A 112 2.38 1.26 14.02
N ALA A 113 1.94 1.48 15.26
CA ALA A 113 2.83 1.82 16.36
C ALA A 113 3.85 0.70 16.65
N GLY A 114 3.42 -0.57 16.59
CA GLY A 114 4.31 -1.73 16.74
C GLY A 114 5.35 -1.83 15.62
N VAL A 115 4.94 -1.61 14.36
CA VAL A 115 5.86 -1.62 13.21
C VAL A 115 6.86 -0.46 13.31
N LEU A 116 6.41 0.75 13.66
CA LEU A 116 7.29 1.89 13.88
C LEU A 116 8.27 1.63 15.04
N LEU A 117 7.81 1.02 16.13
CA LEU A 117 8.64 0.66 17.27
C LEU A 117 9.69 -0.39 16.89
N MET A 118 9.30 -1.41 16.12
CA MET A 118 10.20 -2.45 15.60
C MET A 118 11.25 -1.84 14.66
N HIS A 119 10.81 -0.97 13.75
CA HIS A 119 11.67 -0.26 12.81
C HIS A 119 12.69 0.63 13.54
N HIS A 120 12.25 1.42 14.52
CA HIS A 120 13.16 2.25 15.32
C HIS A 120 14.07 1.42 16.23
N GLY A 121 13.62 0.27 16.74
CA GLY A 121 14.44 -0.65 17.53
C GLY A 121 15.59 -1.28 16.74
N VAL A 122 15.39 -1.56 15.44
CA VAL A 122 16.44 -2.04 14.55
C VAL A 122 17.49 -0.96 14.25
N HIS A 123 17.09 0.31 14.22
CA HIS A 123 17.99 1.41 13.91
C HIS A 123 18.75 1.98 15.12
N ARG A 124 18.37 1.64 16.36
CA ARG A 124 19.10 2.02 17.58
C ARG A 124 19.09 0.89 18.63
N PRO A 125 20.02 -0.08 18.55
CA PRO A 125 20.16 -1.12 19.56
C PRO A 125 20.88 -0.55 20.78
N VAL A 126 20.13 0.01 21.73
CA VAL A 126 20.69 0.43 23.03
C VAL A 126 19.76 -0.07 24.15
N ASP A 127 20.23 -1.12 24.83
CA ASP A 127 19.96 -1.56 26.22
C ASP A 127 18.52 -1.86 26.72
N PHE A 128 17.47 -1.59 25.94
CA PHE A 128 16.08 -1.67 26.43
C PHE A 128 15.15 -2.64 25.69
N GLY A 129 15.68 -3.54 24.86
CA GLY A 129 14.87 -4.49 24.08
C GLY A 129 13.96 -5.40 24.91
N TRP A 130 14.34 -5.67 26.18
CA TRP A 130 13.52 -6.44 27.11
C TRP A 130 12.36 -5.62 27.71
N VAL A 131 12.52 -4.29 27.85
CA VAL A 131 11.46 -3.40 28.36
C VAL A 131 10.36 -3.24 27.33
N THR A 132 10.72 -3.06 26.06
CA THR A 132 9.73 -2.99 24.96
C THR A 132 8.97 -4.30 24.80
N ALA A 133 9.65 -5.45 24.89
CA ALA A 133 9.00 -6.76 24.91
C ALA A 133 8.02 -6.92 26.09
N GLY A 134 8.42 -6.48 27.30
CA GLY A 134 7.56 -6.51 28.49
C GLY A 134 6.32 -5.62 28.37
N VAL A 135 6.47 -4.40 27.84
CA VAL A 135 5.34 -3.49 27.60
C VAL A 135 4.38 -4.05 26.55
N LEU A 136 4.89 -4.61 25.45
CA LEU A 136 4.05 -5.25 24.43
C LEU A 136 3.28 -6.45 24.98
N ALA A 137 3.92 -7.27 25.82
CA ALA A 137 3.25 -8.41 26.47
C ALA A 137 2.12 -7.96 27.40
N LEU A 138 2.31 -6.88 28.17
CA LEU A 138 1.27 -6.31 29.04
C LEU A 138 0.10 -5.72 28.24
N VAL A 139 0.38 -5.02 27.14
CA VAL A 139 -0.66 -4.48 26.25
C VAL A 139 -1.48 -5.61 25.61
N ALA A 140 -0.81 -6.65 25.11
CA ALA A 140 -1.48 -7.82 24.53
C ALA A 140 -2.35 -8.55 25.57
N LEU A 141 -1.84 -8.71 26.81
CA LEU A 141 -2.58 -9.32 27.91
C LEU A 141 -3.82 -8.48 28.30
N GLY A 142 -3.68 -7.16 28.41
CA GLY A 142 -4.79 -6.25 28.69
C GLY A 142 -5.88 -6.32 27.62
N PHE A 143 -5.48 -6.38 26.34
CA PHE A 143 -6.41 -6.52 25.22
C PHE A 143 -7.15 -7.87 25.24
N ALA A 144 -6.45 -8.96 25.56
CA ALA A 144 -7.06 -10.29 25.71
C ALA A 144 -8.10 -10.31 26.84
N LEU A 145 -7.77 -9.73 28.00
CA LEU A 145 -8.69 -9.64 29.15
C LEU A 145 -9.91 -8.77 28.84
N PHE A 146 -9.72 -7.65 28.12
CA PHE A 146 -10.81 -6.77 27.70
C PHE A 146 -11.77 -7.49 26.74
N SER A 147 -11.21 -8.18 25.74
CA SER A 147 -11.99 -8.93 24.76
C SER A 147 -12.81 -10.06 25.40
N MET A 148 -12.24 -10.78 26.37
CA MET A 148 -12.97 -11.80 27.13
C MET A 148 -14.08 -11.23 28.01
N ARG A 149 -13.96 -9.99 28.49
CA ARG A 149 -15.02 -9.31 29.25
C ARG A 149 -16.16 -8.85 28.36
N GLY A 150 -15.87 -8.37 27.15
CA GLY A 150 -16.89 -7.96 26.17
C GLY A 150 -17.83 -9.10 25.74
N ALA A 151 -17.31 -10.32 25.66
CA ALA A 151 -18.09 -11.51 25.30
C ALA A 151 -19.11 -11.95 26.37
N ARG A 152 -19.05 -11.38 27.58
CA ARG A 152 -19.94 -11.75 28.70
C ARG A 152 -21.10 -10.79 28.90
N GLN A 153 -21.32 -9.79 28.06
CA GLN A 153 -22.57 -9.03 28.18
C GLN A 153 -23.72 -9.94 27.73
N PRO A 154 -24.59 -10.39 28.64
CA PRO A 154 -25.78 -11.12 28.25
C PRO A 154 -26.60 -10.19 27.36
N VAL A 155 -27.18 -10.76 26.30
CA VAL A 155 -28.16 -10.06 25.45
C VAL A 155 -29.42 -9.85 26.30
N GLU A 156 -29.37 -8.87 27.20
CA GLU A 156 -30.53 -8.37 27.92
C GLU A 156 -31.31 -7.50 26.95
N GLY A 157 -32.49 -7.98 26.57
CA GLY A 157 -33.52 -7.13 25.96
C GLY A 157 -33.78 -7.33 24.47
N SER A 158 -34.03 -8.57 24.04
CA SER A 158 -34.95 -8.82 22.91
C SER A 158 -36.23 -9.49 23.42
N ALA A 159 -36.76 -8.98 24.53
CA ALA A 159 -38.10 -9.31 24.99
C ALA A 159 -39.02 -8.15 24.62
N GLY A 160 -39.77 -8.35 23.54
CA GLY A 160 -41.09 -7.76 23.37
C GLY A 160 -41.15 -6.33 22.84
N GLU A 161 -41.26 -6.20 21.52
CA GLU A 161 -42.27 -5.31 20.96
C GLU A 161 -42.68 -5.85 19.60
N HIS A 162 -43.80 -6.57 19.61
CA HIS A 162 -44.51 -7.02 18.42
C HIS A 162 -45.51 -5.91 18.08
N PRO A 163 -45.24 -5.01 17.12
CA PRO A 163 -46.23 -4.01 16.74
C PRO A 163 -47.37 -4.74 16.01
N ALA A 164 -48.48 -4.77 16.74
CA ALA A 164 -49.77 -5.24 16.28
C ALA A 164 -50.08 -4.75 14.86
N SER A 165 -50.50 -5.72 14.06
CA SER A 165 -51.33 -5.58 12.86
C SER A 165 -52.27 -4.38 12.92
N ARG A 166 -51.97 -3.31 12.16
CA ARG A 166 -53.00 -2.37 11.70
C ARG A 166 -53.40 -2.77 10.29
N GLY A 167 -54.61 -3.31 10.20
CA GLY A 167 -55.27 -3.64 8.95
C GLY A 167 -55.35 -2.43 8.03
N ARG A 168 -55.15 -2.67 6.75
CA ARG A 168 -55.48 -1.73 5.68
C ARG A 168 -56.52 -2.42 4.80
N GLU A 169 -57.72 -1.84 4.82
CA GLU A 169 -58.90 -2.31 4.10
C GLU A 169 -58.68 -2.32 2.58
N PRO A 170 -59.36 -3.22 1.84
CA PRO A 170 -59.37 -3.22 0.39
C PRO A 170 -60.34 -2.15 -0.16
N PRO A 171 -59.98 -1.40 -1.22
CA PRO A 171 -60.91 -0.50 -1.88
C PRO A 171 -61.95 -1.26 -2.71
N THR A 172 -63.19 -0.82 -2.57
CA THR A 172 -64.40 -1.23 -3.29
C THR A 172 -64.31 -0.94 -4.79
N PRO A 173 -64.87 -1.83 -5.65
CA PRO A 173 -64.99 -1.56 -7.08
C PRO A 173 -66.20 -0.65 -7.35
N THR A 174 -65.99 0.42 -8.12
CA THR A 174 -67.06 1.17 -8.80
C THR A 174 -66.96 0.88 -10.30
N GLY A 175 -68.12 0.63 -10.90
CA GLY A 175 -68.28 0.12 -12.27
C GLY A 175 -68.20 1.17 -13.36
#